data_AF-K1SEW7-F1
#
_entry.id   AF-K1SEW7-F1
#
_cell.length_a   1.000
_cell.length_b   1.000
_cell.length_c   1.000
_cell.angle_alpha   90.00
_cell.angle_beta   90.00
_cell.angle_gamma   90.00
#
_symmetry.space_group_name_H-M   'P 1'
#
loop_
_entity.id
_entity.type
_entity.pdbx_description
1 polymer ?
#
loop_
_entity_poly.entity_id
_entity_poly.type
_entity_poly.pdbx_seq_one_letter_code
_entity_poly.pdbx_strand_id
1 'polypeptide(L)'
;MVCDIEYINGRINSVEVCGKSGKRRIEAKIFVDASGDCDIAFLAGLEPNKGREGDGKCQPMTMNFKVINVDTERVKKYIMNNNDEFPRLEGDLSKVTHAPRLSIGGYVNTLGKAQETGKISFQREDILFFETDRMGEFIVNTTRVINADPTVPEDLTRAEILGRKQAWEVFE
;
A
#
# COMPACT_ATOMS: atom_id res chain seq x y z
N MET A 1 16.73 10.97 10.95
CA MET A 1 16.32 9.62 11.38
C MET A 1 16.69 9.49 12.84
N VAL A 2 15.83 8.90 13.68
CA VAL A 2 16.23 8.54 15.05
C VAL A 2 17.29 7.45 14.94
N CYS A 3 18.40 7.58 15.67
CA CYS A 3 19.49 6.61 15.60
C CYS A 3 19.96 6.12 16.96
N ASP A 4 19.54 6.77 18.05
CA ASP A 4 19.80 6.32 19.41
C ASP A 4 18.81 6.98 20.38
N ILE A 5 18.74 6.50 21.60
CA ILE A 5 17.94 7.08 22.68
C ILE A 5 18.67 6.99 24.03
N GLU A 6 18.25 7.83 24.98
CA GLU A 6 18.54 7.60 26.39
C GLU A 6 17.26 7.13 27.08
N TYR A 7 17.23 5.85 27.46
CA TYR A 7 16.12 5.21 28.16
C TYR A 7 16.56 4.75 29.55
N ILE A 8 16.00 5.37 30.59
CA ILE A 8 16.39 5.11 31.99
C ILE A 8 15.12 4.95 32.82
N ASN A 9 15.02 3.86 33.59
CA ASN A 9 13.94 3.61 34.54
C ASN A 9 12.53 3.78 33.94
N GLY A 10 12.29 3.27 32.73
CA GLY A 10 10.98 3.35 32.09
C GLY A 10 10.70 4.68 31.37
N ARG A 11 11.67 5.59 31.27
CA ARG A 11 11.50 6.91 30.67
C ARG A 11 12.53 7.21 29.59
N ILE A 12 12.06 7.73 28.45
CA ILE A 12 12.89 8.30 27.40
C ILE A 12 13.25 9.73 27.81
N ASN A 13 14.53 9.99 28.08
CA ASN A 13 15.02 11.32 28.46
C ASN A 13 15.45 12.13 27.23
N SER A 14 16.05 11.46 26.24
CA SER A 14 16.46 12.09 24.99
C SER A 14 16.45 11.12 23.82
N VAL A 15 16.35 11.65 22.61
CA VAL A 15 16.58 10.92 21.36
C VAL A 15 17.77 11.54 20.63
N GLU A 16 18.57 10.71 19.97
CA GLU A 16 19.58 11.16 19.03
C GLU A 16 19.05 11.03 17.61
N VAL A 17 19.14 12.12 16.84
CA VAL A 17 18.76 12.14 15.43
C VAL A 17 19.97 12.35 14.55
N CYS A 18 20.09 11.51 13.52
CA CYS A 18 21.09 11.66 12.46
C CYS A 18 20.47 12.40 11.25
N GLY A 19 21.20 13.39 10.75
CA GLY A 19 20.88 14.10 9.52
C GLY A 19 22.14 14.54 8.78
N LYS A 20 21.99 15.37 7.74
CA LYS A 20 23.13 15.81 6.90
C LYS A 20 24.24 16.53 7.68
N SER A 21 23.90 17.16 8.80
CA SER A 21 24.83 17.86 9.69
C SER A 21 25.36 16.98 10.83
N GLY A 22 25.23 15.66 10.71
CA GLY A 22 25.61 14.71 11.75
C GLY A 22 24.50 14.44 12.78
N LYS A 23 24.93 13.96 13.95
CA LYS A 23 24.07 13.55 15.07
C LYS A 23 23.73 14.75 15.95
N ARG A 24 22.48 14.81 16.43
CA ARG A 24 22.00 15.83 17.37
C ARG A 24 21.16 15.17 18.45
N ARG A 25 21.41 15.53 19.70
CA ARG A 25 20.62 15.10 20.85
C ARG A 25 19.44 16.05 21.06
N ILE A 26 18.25 15.50 21.25
CA ILE A 26 17.02 16.24 21.54
C ILE A 26 16.45 15.73 22.86
N GLU A 27 16.26 16.63 23.82
CA GLU A 27 15.60 16.36 25.09
C GLU A 27 14.17 16.89 25.06
N ALA A 28 13.23 16.12 25.63
CA ALA A 28 11.84 16.52 25.74
C ALA A 28 11.19 15.85 26.95
N LYS A 29 10.04 16.38 27.37
CA LYS A 29 9.24 15.74 28.43
C LYS A 29 8.51 14.49 27.93
N ILE A 30 8.11 14.50 26.65
CA ILE A 30 7.33 13.46 25.98
C ILE A 30 7.84 13.34 24.54
N PHE A 31 7.93 12.10 24.05
CA PHE A 31 8.20 11.77 22.66
C PHE A 31 7.00 11.03 22.07
N VAL A 32 6.61 11.38 20.84
CA VAL A 32 5.59 10.66 20.06
C VAL A 32 6.32 9.97 18.92
N ASP A 33 6.33 8.64 18.92
CA ASP A 33 6.94 7.86 17.86
C ASP A 33 6.00 7.83 16.64
N ALA A 34 6.38 8.56 15.60
CA ALA A 34 5.71 8.60 14.31
C ALA A 34 6.62 8.08 13.18
N SER A 35 7.58 7.20 13.51
CA SER A 35 8.47 6.57 12.52
C SER A 35 7.73 5.62 11.58
N GLY A 36 6.66 4.98 12.06
CA GLY A 36 5.97 3.88 11.38
C GLY A 36 6.54 2.49 11.74
N ASP A 37 7.83 2.42 12.07
CA ASP A 37 8.55 1.18 12.40
C ASP A 37 8.73 0.95 13.91
N CYS A 38 8.22 1.87 14.74
CA CYS A 38 8.39 1.88 16.19
C CYS A 38 9.87 2.00 16.64
N ASP A 39 10.66 2.80 15.92
CA ASP A 39 12.10 2.99 16.16
C ASP A 39 12.44 3.30 17.63
N ILE A 40 11.68 4.18 18.30
CA ILE A 40 11.98 4.58 19.68
C ILE A 40 11.74 3.41 20.64
N ALA A 41 10.65 2.67 20.46
CA ALA A 41 10.34 1.51 21.29
C ALA A 41 11.39 0.40 21.07
N PHE A 42 11.74 0.15 19.81
CA PHE A 42 12.76 -0.83 19.45
C PHE A 42 14.13 -0.47 20.04
N LEU A 43 14.57 0.78 19.94
CA LEU A 43 15.82 1.26 20.54
C LEU A 43 15.81 1.22 22.08
N ALA A 44 14.64 1.24 22.71
CA ALA A 44 14.48 1.06 24.16
C ALA A 44 14.57 -0.41 24.60
N GLY A 45 14.77 -1.34 23.67
CA GLY A 45 14.74 -2.78 23.94
C GLY A 45 13.32 -3.28 24.26
N LEU A 46 12.29 -2.53 23.89
CA LEU A 46 10.90 -2.96 24.01
C LEU A 46 10.52 -3.74 22.75
N GLU A 47 9.60 -4.69 22.90
CA GLU A 47 9.13 -5.53 21.79
C GLU A 47 7.94 -4.86 21.09
N PRO A 48 8.08 -4.38 19.84
CA PRO A 48 6.95 -3.87 19.08
C PRO A 48 6.11 -5.04 18.54
N ASN A 49 4.79 -4.84 18.47
CA ASN A 49 3.90 -5.76 17.77
C ASN A 49 4.15 -5.65 16.26
N LYS A 50 4.81 -6.65 15.68
CA LYS A 50 5.16 -6.67 14.26
C LYS A 50 4.57 -7.90 13.57
N GLY A 51 3.86 -7.64 12.48
CA GLY A 51 3.25 -8.69 11.66
C GLY A 51 2.05 -9.35 12.32
N ARG A 52 1.45 -10.29 11.60
CA ARG A 52 0.30 -11.06 12.07
C ARG A 52 0.72 -12.10 13.11
N GLU A 53 -0.10 -12.25 14.14
CA GLU A 53 0.08 -13.29 15.16
C GLU A 53 0.12 -14.69 14.53
N GLY A 54 1.07 -15.52 14.97
CA GLY A 54 1.24 -16.91 14.54
C GLY A 54 2.22 -17.13 13.38
N ASP A 55 2.23 -16.26 12.36
CA ASP A 55 3.15 -16.42 11.21
C ASP A 55 4.08 -15.23 10.93
N GLY A 56 3.97 -14.15 11.71
CA GLY A 56 4.86 -12.99 11.64
C GLY A 56 4.78 -12.21 10.33
N LYS A 57 3.85 -12.53 9.43
CA LYS A 57 3.77 -11.89 8.12
C LYS A 57 3.27 -10.46 8.25
N CYS A 58 4.03 -9.54 7.67
CA CYS A 58 3.60 -8.16 7.50
C CYS A 58 2.52 -8.05 6.42
N GLN A 59 1.78 -6.95 6.44
CA GLN A 59 0.85 -6.60 5.37
C GLN A 59 1.61 -6.56 4.02
N PRO A 60 1.03 -7.11 2.93
CA PRO A 60 1.66 -7.03 1.62
C PRO A 60 1.96 -5.59 1.21
N MET A 61 3.10 -5.39 0.55
CA MET A 61 3.45 -4.10 -0.05
C MET A 61 2.78 -3.95 -1.41
N THR A 62 2.37 -2.72 -1.73
CA THR A 62 1.71 -2.38 -3.00
C THR A 62 2.46 -1.25 -3.70
N MET A 63 2.90 -1.50 -4.92
CA MET A 63 3.30 -0.45 -5.86
C MET A 63 2.04 0.14 -6.50
N ASN A 64 1.68 1.35 -6.09
CA ASN A 64 0.62 2.13 -6.71
C ASN A 64 1.18 2.84 -7.95
N PHE A 65 0.37 2.92 -9.00
CA PHE A 65 0.71 3.71 -10.19
C PHE A 65 -0.49 4.51 -10.65
N LYS A 66 -0.23 5.59 -11.40
CA LYS A 66 -1.27 6.45 -11.96
C LYS A 66 -1.46 6.16 -13.43
N VAL A 67 -2.72 6.08 -13.86
CA VAL A 67 -3.12 6.08 -15.27
C VAL A 67 -3.85 7.39 -15.54
N ILE A 68 -3.42 8.10 -16.57
CA ILE A 68 -4.00 9.39 -16.98
C ILE A 68 -4.68 9.26 -18.34
N ASN A 69 -5.46 10.27 -18.73
CA ASN A 69 -6.24 10.29 -19.97
C ASN A 69 -7.27 9.15 -20.05
N VAL A 70 -7.82 8.74 -18.90
CA VAL A 70 -8.88 7.75 -18.83
C VAL A 70 -10.21 8.38 -19.19
N ASP A 71 -10.96 7.74 -20.09
CA ASP A 71 -12.36 8.06 -20.36
C ASP A 71 -13.24 7.47 -19.25
N THR A 72 -13.45 8.25 -18.18
CA THR A 72 -14.23 7.83 -17.00
C THR A 72 -15.65 7.41 -17.37
N GLU A 73 -16.29 8.06 -18.34
CA GLU A 73 -17.66 7.74 -18.74
C GLU A 73 -17.73 6.41 -19.48
N ARG A 74 -16.72 6.10 -20.30
CA ARG A 74 -16.59 4.76 -20.90
C ARG A 74 -16.37 3.69 -19.84
N VAL A 75 -15.57 3.96 -18.81
CA VAL A 75 -15.37 3.02 -17.68
C VAL A 75 -16.68 2.76 -16.94
N LYS A 76 -17.43 3.81 -16.59
CA LYS A 76 -18.74 3.67 -15.92
C LYS A 76 -19.73 2.85 -16.76
N LYS A 77 -19.81 3.12 -18.07
CA LYS A 77 -20.64 2.33 -19.00
C LYS A 77 -20.22 0.87 -19.06
N TYR A 78 -18.91 0.59 -19.05
CA TYR A 78 -18.41 -0.79 -19.01
C TYR A 78 -18.88 -1.49 -17.73
N ILE A 79 -18.74 -0.84 -16.56
CA ILE A 79 -19.19 -1.39 -15.28
C ILE A 79 -20.69 -1.71 -15.31
N MET A 80 -21.51 -0.77 -15.77
CA MET A 80 -22.97 -0.95 -15.84
C MET A 80 -23.40 -2.11 -16.77
N ASN A 81 -22.61 -2.39 -17.81
CA ASN A 81 -22.90 -3.44 -18.79
C ASN A 81 -22.29 -4.80 -18.44
N ASN A 82 -21.40 -4.89 -17.45
CA ASN A 82 -20.65 -6.10 -17.08
C ASN A 82 -20.67 -6.33 -15.56
N ASN A 83 -21.85 -6.35 -14.95
CA ASN A 83 -22.01 -6.40 -13.50
C ASN A 83 -21.35 -7.64 -12.84
N ASP A 84 -21.22 -8.74 -13.58
CA ASP A 84 -20.53 -9.97 -13.14
C ASP A 84 -19.02 -9.77 -12.88
N GLU A 85 -18.40 -8.76 -13.51
CA GLU A 85 -17.01 -8.37 -13.25
C GLU A 85 -16.86 -7.57 -11.94
N PHE A 86 -17.95 -7.06 -11.35
CA PHE A 86 -17.91 -6.10 -10.24
C PHE A 86 -18.78 -6.56 -9.05
N PRO A 87 -18.48 -7.70 -8.41
CA PRO A 87 -19.31 -8.28 -7.34
C PRO A 87 -19.49 -7.35 -6.12
N ARG A 88 -18.54 -6.43 -5.88
CA ARG A 88 -18.63 -5.43 -4.78
C ARG A 88 -19.79 -4.45 -4.93
N LEU A 89 -20.38 -4.32 -6.12
CA LEU A 89 -21.56 -3.50 -6.32
C LEU A 89 -22.79 -4.13 -5.66
N GLU A 90 -22.81 -5.45 -5.48
CA GLU A 90 -23.95 -6.20 -4.92
C GLU A 90 -25.25 -5.90 -5.69
N GLY A 91 -25.15 -5.67 -7.01
CA GLY A 91 -26.27 -5.31 -7.88
C GLY A 91 -26.72 -3.84 -7.80
N ASP A 92 -26.18 -3.05 -6.89
CA ASP A 92 -26.48 -1.62 -6.79
C ASP A 92 -25.58 -0.80 -7.71
N LEU A 93 -26.03 -0.65 -8.97
CA LEU A 93 -25.34 0.15 -9.99
C LEU A 93 -25.34 1.66 -9.67
N SER A 94 -26.21 2.13 -8.75
CA SER A 94 -26.23 3.54 -8.39
C SER A 94 -24.92 3.97 -7.70
N LYS A 95 -24.19 3.02 -7.08
CA LYS A 95 -22.85 3.26 -6.49
C LYS A 95 -21.83 3.80 -7.50
N VAL A 96 -22.02 3.53 -8.80
CA VAL A 96 -21.16 4.00 -9.88
C VAL A 96 -21.48 5.44 -10.30
N THR A 97 -22.73 5.86 -10.13
CA THR A 97 -23.25 7.14 -10.63
C THR A 97 -23.52 8.16 -9.52
N HIS A 98 -23.67 7.71 -8.28
CA HIS A 98 -24.03 8.56 -7.14
C HIS A 98 -22.86 9.48 -6.73
N ALA A 99 -21.65 8.91 -6.63
CA ALA A 99 -20.46 9.69 -6.33
C ALA A 99 -19.90 10.33 -7.60
N PRO A 100 -19.39 11.58 -7.52
CA PRO A 100 -18.77 12.23 -8.67
C PRO A 100 -17.47 11.53 -9.10
N ARG A 101 -16.80 10.83 -8.17
CA ARG A 101 -15.54 10.13 -8.39
C ARG A 101 -15.71 8.62 -8.27
N LEU A 102 -15.16 7.91 -9.23
CA LEU A 102 -15.24 6.46 -9.26
C LEU A 102 -14.14 5.83 -8.40
N SER A 103 -14.55 5.07 -7.38
CA SER A 103 -13.67 4.32 -6.49
C SER A 103 -14.20 2.90 -6.35
N ILE A 104 -13.56 1.93 -7.02
CA ILE A 104 -14.15 0.59 -7.15
C ILE A 104 -13.08 -0.49 -7.30
N GLY A 105 -13.43 -1.70 -6.86
CA GLY A 105 -12.73 -2.95 -7.18
C GLY A 105 -13.57 -3.83 -8.09
N GLY A 106 -12.96 -4.45 -9.10
CA GLY A 106 -13.64 -5.40 -9.97
C GLY A 106 -12.73 -6.03 -11.01
N TYR A 107 -13.25 -6.27 -12.22
CA TYR A 107 -12.59 -7.06 -13.26
C TYR A 107 -12.21 -8.47 -12.79
N VAL A 108 -13.03 -9.09 -11.94
CA VAL A 108 -12.70 -10.37 -11.29
C VAL A 108 -12.53 -11.53 -12.30
N ASN A 109 -13.39 -11.58 -13.32
CA ASN A 109 -13.35 -12.65 -14.33
C ASN A 109 -12.23 -12.37 -15.35
N THR A 110 -12.05 -11.10 -15.73
CA THR A 110 -10.96 -10.67 -16.61
C THR A 110 -9.60 -10.94 -15.97
N LEU A 111 -9.42 -10.60 -14.70
CA LEU A 111 -8.20 -10.86 -13.94
C LEU A 111 -7.93 -12.36 -13.80
N GLY A 112 -8.96 -13.16 -13.48
CA GLY A 112 -8.84 -14.62 -13.40
C GLY A 112 -8.29 -15.22 -14.70
N LYS A 113 -8.85 -14.83 -15.86
CA LYS A 113 -8.34 -15.28 -17.18
C LYS A 113 -6.91 -14.82 -17.45
N ALA A 114 -6.56 -13.60 -17.04
CA ALA A 114 -5.20 -13.09 -17.20
C ALA A 114 -4.19 -13.86 -16.33
N GLN A 115 -4.59 -14.31 -15.14
CA GLN A 115 -3.79 -15.19 -14.28
C GLN A 115 -3.67 -16.60 -14.86
N GLU A 116 -4.76 -17.20 -15.35
CA GLU A 116 -4.77 -18.52 -15.99
C GLU A 116 -3.85 -18.59 -17.21
N THR A 117 -3.79 -17.51 -18.00
CA THR A 117 -2.94 -17.41 -19.20
C THR A 117 -1.51 -16.95 -18.90
N GLY A 118 -1.18 -16.66 -17.63
CA GLY A 118 0.13 -16.20 -17.20
C GLY A 118 0.48 -14.76 -17.58
N LYS A 119 -0.49 -13.96 -18.06
CA LYS A 119 -0.31 -12.51 -18.30
C LYS A 119 -0.11 -11.75 -17.00
N ILE A 120 -0.83 -12.13 -15.96
CA ILE A 120 -0.65 -11.64 -14.60
C ILE A 120 0.03 -12.74 -13.78
N SER A 121 1.23 -12.46 -13.28
CA SER A 121 2.05 -13.46 -12.59
C SER A 121 1.78 -13.59 -11.08
N PHE A 122 0.88 -12.77 -10.54
CA PHE A 122 0.63 -12.68 -9.09
C PHE A 122 -0.85 -12.87 -8.72
N GLN A 123 -1.08 -13.29 -7.48
CA GLN A 123 -2.41 -13.58 -6.95
C GLN A 123 -3.10 -12.32 -6.42
N ARG A 124 -4.31 -12.09 -6.92
CA ARG A 124 -5.17 -10.96 -6.56
C ARG A 124 -6.61 -11.28 -6.93
N GLU A 125 -7.56 -10.80 -6.13
CA GLU A 125 -8.98 -11.08 -6.28
C GLU A 125 -9.68 -10.12 -7.25
N ASP A 126 -9.21 -8.86 -7.30
CA ASP A 126 -9.77 -7.79 -8.12
C ASP A 126 -8.74 -6.70 -8.45
N ILE A 127 -9.04 -5.94 -9.51
CA ILE A 127 -8.33 -4.70 -9.85
C ILE A 127 -8.95 -3.56 -9.03
N LEU A 128 -8.15 -2.91 -8.20
CA LEU A 128 -8.56 -1.73 -7.43
C LEU A 128 -8.07 -0.46 -8.13
N PHE A 129 -8.98 0.45 -8.41
CA PHE A 129 -8.67 1.73 -9.03
C PHE A 129 -9.57 2.85 -8.51
N PHE A 130 -8.96 4.01 -8.32
CA PHE A 130 -9.58 5.15 -7.62
C PHE A 130 -9.33 6.42 -8.42
N GLU A 131 -10.41 7.06 -8.88
CA GLU A 131 -10.35 8.34 -9.55
C GLU A 131 -9.88 9.41 -8.56
N THR A 132 -8.92 10.22 -9.00
CA THR A 132 -8.39 11.33 -8.20
C THR A 132 -9.26 12.58 -8.33
N ASP A 133 -8.83 13.68 -7.73
CA ASP A 133 -9.41 15.01 -7.95
C ASP A 133 -9.18 15.52 -9.38
N ARG A 134 -8.18 14.99 -10.09
CA ARG A 134 -7.95 15.27 -11.50
C ARG A 134 -8.79 14.35 -12.39
N MET A 135 -9.66 14.95 -13.21
CA MET A 135 -10.49 14.23 -14.18
C MET A 135 -9.64 13.35 -15.11
N GLY A 136 -10.05 12.09 -15.29
CA GLY A 136 -9.35 11.13 -16.14
C GLY A 136 -8.02 10.61 -15.58
N GLU A 137 -7.70 10.88 -14.31
CA GLU A 137 -6.56 10.34 -13.59
C GLU A 137 -7.01 9.36 -12.50
N PHE A 138 -6.48 8.14 -12.55
CA PHE A 138 -6.78 7.06 -11.62
C PHE A 138 -5.50 6.56 -10.94
N ILE A 139 -5.57 6.29 -9.64
CA ILE A 139 -4.59 5.52 -8.91
C ILE A 139 -5.01 4.05 -8.96
N VAL A 140 -4.13 3.18 -9.44
CA VAL A 140 -4.31 1.72 -9.44
C VAL A 140 -3.55 1.12 -8.27
N ASN A 141 -4.26 0.46 -7.36
CA ASN A 141 -3.76 -0.16 -6.12
C ASN A 141 -3.95 -1.69 -6.18
N THR A 142 -3.38 -2.30 -7.21
CA THR A 142 -3.67 -3.71 -7.54
C THR A 142 -2.51 -4.65 -7.22
N THR A 143 -1.27 -4.19 -7.39
CA THR A 143 -0.08 -5.01 -7.14
C THR A 143 -0.06 -5.53 -5.69
N ARG A 144 0.58 -6.68 -5.49
CA ARG A 144 0.65 -7.36 -4.20
C ARG A 144 1.97 -8.10 -4.06
N VAL A 145 2.91 -7.47 -3.36
CA VAL A 145 4.18 -8.09 -2.95
C VAL A 145 4.01 -8.68 -1.55
N ILE A 146 4.00 -10.02 -1.49
CA ILE A 146 3.86 -10.78 -0.24
C ILE A 146 5.22 -11.23 0.30
N ASN A 147 5.22 -11.71 1.55
CA ASN A 147 6.38 -12.28 2.23
C ASN A 147 7.60 -11.35 2.18
N ALA A 148 7.37 -10.08 2.54
CA ALA A 148 8.41 -9.07 2.59
C ALA A 148 8.28 -8.29 3.90
N ASP A 149 9.41 -8.02 4.52
CA ASP A 149 9.51 -7.28 5.77
C ASP A 149 9.85 -5.82 5.47
N PRO A 150 8.98 -4.84 5.81
CA PRO A 150 9.22 -3.44 5.50
C PRO A 150 10.38 -2.83 6.30
N THR A 151 10.86 -3.49 7.34
CA THR A 151 12.02 -3.05 8.15
C THR A 151 13.34 -3.62 7.65
N VAL A 152 13.33 -4.47 6.62
CA VAL A 152 14.52 -5.07 6.01
C VAL A 152 14.80 -4.38 4.66
N PRO A 153 15.91 -3.63 4.50
CA PRO A 153 16.20 -2.86 3.29
C PRO A 153 16.25 -3.69 1.99
N GLU A 154 16.74 -4.92 2.06
CA GLU A 154 16.81 -5.84 0.94
C GLU A 154 15.40 -6.25 0.46
N ASP A 155 14.46 -6.41 1.39
CA ASP A 155 13.07 -6.73 1.09
C ASP A 155 12.34 -5.53 0.49
N LEU A 156 12.62 -4.31 0.94
CA LEU A 156 12.12 -3.09 0.28
C LEU A 156 12.62 -3.00 -1.17
N THR A 157 13.90 -3.27 -1.40
CA THR A 157 14.50 -3.25 -2.75
C THR A 157 13.84 -4.31 -3.65
N ARG A 158 13.70 -5.53 -3.14
CA ARG A 158 13.02 -6.61 -3.86
C ARG A 158 11.57 -6.28 -4.15
N ALA A 159 10.86 -5.68 -3.19
CA ALA A 159 9.48 -5.28 -3.34
C ALA A 159 9.31 -4.16 -4.37
N GLU A 160 10.25 -3.22 -4.47
CA GLU A 160 10.23 -2.21 -5.52
C GLU A 160 10.35 -2.86 -6.92
N ILE A 161 11.31 -3.76 -7.10
CA ILE A 161 11.55 -4.44 -8.38
C ILE A 161 10.32 -5.27 -8.79
N LEU A 162 9.82 -6.10 -7.88
CA LEU A 162 8.64 -6.94 -8.14
C LEU A 162 7.39 -6.10 -8.34
N GLY A 163 7.19 -5.07 -7.53
CA GLY A 163 6.06 -4.16 -7.62
C GLY A 163 6.01 -3.43 -8.98
N ARG A 164 7.16 -2.99 -9.50
CA ARG A 164 7.25 -2.39 -10.85
C ARG A 164 6.89 -3.39 -11.95
N LYS A 165 7.36 -4.63 -11.84
CA LYS A 165 7.01 -5.70 -12.79
C LYS A 165 5.50 -5.96 -12.77
N GLN A 166 4.91 -6.16 -11.59
CA GLN A 166 3.48 -6.37 -11.43
C GLN A 166 2.66 -5.17 -11.92
N ALA A 167 3.12 -3.93 -11.68
CA ALA A 167 2.44 -2.73 -12.17
C ALA A 167 2.40 -2.69 -13.70
N TRP A 168 3.49 -3.10 -14.37
CA TRP A 168 3.54 -3.21 -15.82
C TRP A 168 2.59 -4.31 -16.34
N GLU A 169 2.57 -5.48 -15.69
CA GLU A 169 1.65 -6.57 -16.03
C GLU A 169 0.16 -6.16 -15.90
N VAL A 170 -0.17 -5.26 -14.96
CA VAL A 170 -1.55 -4.74 -14.78
C VAL A 170 -1.89 -3.64 -15.80
N PHE A 171 -0.89 -2.91 -16.29
CA PHE A 171 -1.10 -1.78 -17.20
C PHE A 171 -1.32 -2.22 -18.65
N GLU A 172 -0.62 -3.27 -19.10
CA GLU A 172 -0.66 -3.83 -20.47
C GLU A 172 -1.80 -4.83 -20.70
#